data_AF-A0A847EJ80-F1
#
_entry.id   AF-A0A847EJ80-F1
#
_cell.length_a   1.000
_cell.length_b   1.000
_cell.length_c   1.000
_cell.angle_alpha   90.00
_cell.angle_beta   90.00
_cell.angle_gamma   90.00
#
_symmetry.space_group_name_H-M   'P 1'
#
loop_
_entity.id
_entity.type
_entity.pdbx_description
1 polymer ?
#
loop_
_entity_poly.entity_id
_entity_poly.type
_entity_poly.pdbx_seq_one_letter_code
_entity_poly.pdbx_strand_id
1 'polypeptide(L)'
;MVRSSLWADWPFFKNSGHLSILDVIASGTIDFKLAGLLWLVMEYRASVIVAAGPSWAGKTTLFHAMLDFLRPEVEHVTLRGYDEDFTWLGN
;
A
#
# COMPACT_ATOMS: atom_id res chain seq x y z
N MET A 1 6.48 -24.63 -15.60
CA MET A 1 7.63 -23.80 -15.18
C MET A 1 7.12 -22.88 -14.09
N VAL A 2 7.41 -23.17 -12.83
CA VAL A 2 6.95 -22.35 -11.69
C VAL A 2 7.82 -21.11 -11.64
N ARG A 3 7.25 -19.95 -11.98
CA ARG A 3 7.88 -18.63 -11.83
C ARG A 3 7.39 -17.97 -10.53
N SER A 4 7.57 -18.62 -9.38
CA SER A 4 7.37 -17.92 -8.11
C SER A 4 8.64 -17.14 -7.80
N SER A 5 8.70 -15.89 -8.25
CA SER A 5 9.62 -14.95 -7.63
C SER A 5 8.98 -14.53 -6.30
N LEU A 6 9.73 -14.58 -5.21
CA LEU A 6 9.24 -14.29 -3.85
C LEU A 6 8.61 -12.89 -3.70
N TRP A 7 8.74 -12.03 -4.72
CA TRP A 7 8.21 -10.67 -4.79
C TRP A 7 6.93 -10.56 -5.63
N ALA A 8 6.71 -11.48 -6.59
CA ALA A 8 5.52 -11.48 -7.45
C ALA A 8 4.25 -12.00 -6.74
N ASP A 9 4.44 -12.95 -5.82
CA ASP A 9 3.35 -13.52 -5.02
C ASP A 9 3.06 -12.70 -3.74
N TRP A 10 3.74 -11.55 -3.56
CA TRP A 10 3.49 -10.70 -2.41
C TRP A 10 2.06 -10.13 -2.49
N PRO A 11 1.26 -10.19 -1.41
CA PRO A 11 -0.12 -9.69 -1.45
C PRO A 11 -0.08 -8.16 -1.52
N PHE A 12 -0.06 -7.62 -2.74
CA PHE A 12 -0.25 -6.20 -2.99
C PHE A 12 -1.72 -5.76 -2.79
N PHE A 13 -2.60 -6.70 -2.42
CA PHE A 13 -3.96 -6.40 -1.98
C PHE A 13 -3.98 -6.39 -0.46
N LYS A 14 -4.61 -5.36 0.10
CA LYS A 14 -4.81 -5.27 1.54
C LYS A 14 -5.80 -6.35 1.99
N ASN A 15 -5.29 -7.39 2.64
CA ASN A 15 -6.11 -8.36 3.38
C ASN A 15 -6.17 -8.01 4.87
N SER A 16 -7.03 -8.70 5.62
CA SER A 16 -7.24 -8.53 7.06
C SER A 16 -6.03 -8.90 7.96
N GLY A 17 -4.93 -9.39 7.38
CA GLY A 17 -3.67 -9.70 8.06
C GLY A 17 -2.57 -8.64 7.89
N HIS A 18 -2.79 -7.56 7.15
CA HIS A 18 -1.85 -6.44 7.08
C HIS A 18 -2.01 -5.50 8.27
N LEU A 19 -0.91 -4.87 8.70
CA LEU A 19 -0.94 -3.85 9.74
C LEU A 19 -1.81 -2.66 9.32
N SER A 20 -2.65 -2.22 10.24
CA SER A 20 -3.43 -0.99 10.08
C SER A 20 -2.58 0.25 10.34
N ILE A 21 -3.09 1.42 9.97
CA ILE A 21 -2.48 2.69 10.34
C ILE A 21 -2.33 2.87 11.85
N LEU A 22 -3.25 2.32 12.65
CA LEU A 22 -3.17 2.36 14.10
C LEU A 22 -2.02 1.52 14.63
N ASP A 23 -1.75 0.36 14.02
CA ASP A 23 -0.59 -0.47 14.38
C ASP A 23 0.72 0.23 14.02
N VAL A 24 0.77 0.92 12.88
CA VAL A 24 1.94 1.72 12.47
C VAL A 24 2.18 2.88 13.45
N ILE A 25 1.13 3.57 13.90
CA ILE A 25 1.24 4.60 14.95
C ILE A 25 1.70 3.98 16.28
N ALA A 26 1.12 2.85 16.69
CA ALA A 26 1.45 2.17 17.93
C ALA A 26 2.91 1.69 17.97
N SER A 27 3.48 1.31 16.81
CA SER A 27 4.90 0.97 16.68
C SER A 27 5.86 2.17 16.83
N GLY A 28 5.34 3.41 16.79
CA GLY A 28 6.14 4.63 16.82
C GLY A 28 6.78 5.00 15.48
N THR A 29 6.39 4.34 14.39
CA THR A 29 6.94 4.63 13.04
C THR A 29 6.51 6.03 12.56
N ILE A 30 5.26 6.42 12.83
CA ILE A 30 4.74 7.77 12.61
C ILE A 30 3.91 8.19 13.84
N ASP A 31 3.77 9.49 14.07
CA ASP A 31 2.89 10.02 15.11
C ASP A 31 1.49 10.35 14.57
N PHE A 32 0.57 10.69 15.47
CA PHE A 32 -0.81 11.06 15.11
C PHE A 32 -0.88 12.30 14.21
N LYS A 33 0.06 13.25 14.35
CA LYS A 33 0.07 14.47 13.52
C LYS A 33 0.42 14.15 12.08
N LEU A 34 1.47 13.35 11.86
CA LEU A 34 1.88 12.91 10.54
C LEU A 34 0.81 12.00 9.92
N ALA A 35 0.21 11.10 10.69
CA ALA A 35 -0.92 10.29 10.23
C ALA A 35 -2.10 11.16 9.77
N GLY A 36 -2.46 12.20 10.53
CA GLY A 36 -3.51 13.14 10.14
C GLY A 36 -3.18 13.93 8.87
N LEU A 37 -1.93 14.36 8.70
CA LEU A 37 -1.49 15.00 7.46
C LEU A 37 -1.61 14.04 6.26
N LEU A 38 -1.14 12.79 6.42
CA LEU A 38 -1.22 11.77 5.37
C LEU A 38 -2.68 11.45 5.02
N TRP A 39 -3.58 11.42 6.00
CA TRP A 39 -5.01 11.26 5.74
C TRP A 39 -5.54 12.38 4.83
N LEU A 40 -5.25 13.65 5.14
CA LEU A 40 -5.68 14.78 4.30
C LEU A 40 -5.11 14.70 2.88
N VAL A 41 -3.85 14.27 2.72
CA VAL A 41 -3.23 14.05 1.41
C VAL A 41 -3.99 12.98 0.61
N MET A 42 -4.33 11.87 1.27
CA MET A 42 -5.11 10.78 0.64
C MET A 42 -6.54 11.21 0.30
N GLU A 43 -7.19 11.98 1.18
CA GLU A 43 -8.53 12.52 0.97
C GLU A 43 -8.58 13.49 -0.23
N TYR A 44 -7.52 14.29 -0.42
CA TYR A 44 -7.34 15.14 -1.59
C TYR A 44 -7.05 14.37 -2.89
N ARG A 45 -6.96 13.02 -2.81
CA ARG A 45 -6.62 12.12 -3.94
C ARG A 45 -5.29 12.49 -4.60
N ALA A 46 -4.33 12.97 -3.81
CA ALA A 46 -2.99 13.26 -4.30
C ALA A 46 -2.25 11.98 -4.68
N SER A 47 -1.37 12.06 -5.67
CA SER A 47 -0.43 10.98 -5.99
C SER A 47 0.67 10.91 -4.92
N VAL A 48 0.86 9.72 -4.34
CA VAL A 48 1.84 9.50 -3.26
C VAL A 48 2.79 8.36 -3.64
N ILE A 49 4.07 8.54 -3.31
CA ILE A 49 5.09 7.49 -3.42
C ILE A 49 5.71 7.28 -2.03
N VAL A 50 5.76 6.04 -1.56
CA VAL A 50 6.46 5.65 -0.33
C VAL A 50 7.82 5.06 -0.71
N ALA A 51 8.89 5.79 -0.43
CA ALA A 51 10.26 5.42 -0.81
C ALA A 51 11.24 5.46 0.37
N ALA A 52 12.24 4.60 0.31
CA ALA A 52 13.32 4.46 1.27
C ALA A 52 14.45 3.65 0.61
N GLY A 53 15.70 4.05 0.85
CA GLY A 53 16.88 3.40 0.27
C GLY A 53 17.04 1.92 0.67
N PRO A 54 16.99 1.57 1.97
CA PRO A 54 17.18 0.19 2.39
C PRO A 54 16.03 -0.74 1.98
N SER A 55 16.37 -1.97 1.59
CA SER A 55 15.41 -3.08 1.54
C SER A 55 14.85 -3.32 2.94
N TRP A 56 13.59 -3.78 3.03
CA TRP A 56 12.91 -4.09 4.30
C TRP A 56 12.67 -2.89 5.25
N ALA A 57 12.80 -1.65 4.78
CA ALA A 57 12.52 -0.45 5.56
C ALA A 57 11.02 -0.20 5.88
N GLY A 58 10.12 -1.14 5.60
CA GLY A 58 8.68 -0.98 5.86
C GLY A 58 7.91 -0.13 4.86
N LYS A 59 8.48 0.18 3.68
CA LYS A 59 7.79 0.95 2.61
C LYS A 59 6.41 0.38 2.26
N THR A 60 6.37 -0.91 1.96
CA THR A 60 5.15 -1.64 1.60
C THR A 60 4.16 -1.66 2.74
N THR A 61 4.65 -1.82 3.98
CA THR A 61 3.83 -1.77 5.19
C THR A 61 3.15 -0.42 5.38
N LEU A 62 3.92 0.68 5.30
CA LEU A 62 3.37 2.03 5.43
C LEU A 62 2.39 2.34 4.28
N PHE A 63 2.72 1.96 3.05
CA PHE A 63 1.82 2.12 1.91
C PHE A 63 0.47 1.42 2.13
N HIS A 64 0.47 0.15 2.56
CA HIS A 64 -0.78 -0.57 2.82
C HIS A 64 -1.58 0.02 3.98
N ALA A 65 -0.90 0.45 5.05
CA ALA A 65 -1.55 1.10 6.17
C ALA A 65 -2.22 2.42 5.75
N MET A 66 -1.59 3.21 4.87
CA MET A 66 -2.20 4.44 4.33
C MET A 66 -3.49 4.19 3.53
N LEU A 67 -3.71 2.98 2.99
CA LEU A 67 -4.97 2.63 2.33
C LEU A 67 -6.15 2.55 3.32
N ASP A 68 -5.92 2.55 4.65
CA ASP A 68 -7.00 2.73 5.66
C ASP A 68 -7.70 4.08 5.52
N PHE A 69 -7.03 5.09 4.96
CA PHE A 69 -7.59 6.42 4.79
C PHE A 69 -8.53 6.56 3.58
N LEU A 70 -8.52 5.58 2.67
CA LEU A 70 -9.38 5.61 1.50
C LEU A 70 -10.82 5.25 1.88
N ARG A 71 -11.77 5.94 1.25
CA ARG A 71 -13.19 5.62 1.44
C ARG A 71 -13.51 4.25 0.82
N PRO A 72 -14.45 3.48 1.39
CA PRO A 72 -14.78 2.12 0.91
C PRO A 72 -15.21 2.05 -0.55
N GLU A 73 -15.73 3.15 -1.11
CA GLU A 73 -16.20 3.22 -2.50
C GLU A 73 -15.06 3.45 -3.50
N VAL A 74 -13.82 3.67 -3.03
CA VAL A 74 -12.65 3.83 -3.90
C VAL A 74 -12.23 2.45 -4.41
N GLU A 75 -12.32 2.27 -5.72
CA GLU A 75 -11.78 1.09 -6.38
C GLU A 75 -10.24 1.06 -6.27
N HIS A 76 -9.71 -0.09 -5.90
CA HIS A 76 -8.28 -0.33 -5.82
C HIS A 76 -7.84 -1.18 -7.02
N VAL A 77 -7.09 -0.57 -7.94
CA VAL A 77 -6.44 -1.27 -9.04
C VAL A 77 -4.95 -1.41 -8.70
N THR A 78 -4.52 -2.64 -8.49
CA THR A 78 -3.12 -2.95 -8.15
C THR A 78 -2.38 -3.45 -9.37
N LEU A 79 -1.22 -2.85 -9.67
CA LEU A 79 -0.36 -3.26 -10.76
C LEU A 79 0.70 -4.27 -10.29
N ARG A 80 0.94 -5.32 -11.08
CA ARG A 80 1.93 -6.39 -10.81
C ARG A 80 3.29 -6.16 -11.47
N GLY A 81 3.53 -4.96 -12.01
CA GLY A 81 4.80 -4.60 -12.63
C GLY A 81 5.15 -5.51 -13.79
N TYR A 82 6.31 -6.19 -13.73
CA TYR A 82 6.77 -7.10 -14.78
C TYR A 82 5.84 -8.29 -15.02
N ASP A 83 5.13 -8.76 -13.98
CA ASP A 83 4.20 -9.88 -14.07
C ASP A 83 2.76 -9.43 -14.41
N GLU A 84 2.56 -8.17 -14.82
CA GLU A 84 1.24 -7.67 -15.22
C GLU A 84 0.81 -8.20 -16.59
N ASP A 85 -0.43 -8.70 -16.69
CA ASP A 85 -1.00 -9.27 -17.91
C ASP A 85 -2.01 -8.35 -18.61
N PHE A 86 -2.43 -7.25 -17.96
CA PHE A 86 -3.35 -6.22 -18.46
C PHE A 86 -4.67 -6.74 -19.03
N THR A 87 -5.06 -7.98 -18.70
CA THR A 87 -6.26 -8.62 -19.26
C THR A 87 -7.55 -7.88 -18.91
N TRP A 88 -7.55 -7.11 -17.83
CA TRP A 88 -8.68 -6.31 -17.35
C TRP A 88 -8.97 -5.04 -18.17
N LEU A 89 -8.05 -4.58 -19.03
CA LEU A 89 -8.26 -3.40 -19.89
C LEU A 89 -9.13 -3.70 -21.14
N GLY A 90 -9.33 -4.98 -21.47
CA GLY A 90 -10.01 -5.41 -22.69
C GLY A 90 -11.51 -5.71 -22.55
N ASN A 91 -12.10 -5.48 -21.36
CA ASN A 91 -13.54 -5.66 -21.09
C ASN A 91 -14.28 -4.33 -21.04
#